data_AF-A0A439CMT2-F1
#
_entry.id   AF-A0A439CMT2-F1
#
_cell.length_a   1.000
_cell.length_b   1.000
_cell.length_c   1.000
_cell.angle_alpha   90.00
_cell.angle_beta   90.00
_cell.angle_gamma   90.00
#
_symmetry.space_group_name_H-M   'P 1'
#
loop_
_entity.id
_entity.type
_entity.pdbx_description
1 polymer ?
#
loop_
_entity_poly.entity_id
_entity_poly.type
_entity_poly.pdbx_seq_one_letter_code
_entity_poly.pdbx_strand_id
1 'polypeptide(L)'
;MKDAGRPLNLTHEYQLVFLESNDFSTNQFVLKTGTILGADTADPDTLQLFGNVDANPAQTLFSVPFTEDVFHNFAVTLDFDALTTQVFYSQGTDALVAQTEVLANDVSGQGQFHFGVLKKGLNGGDDIVKNGEQEEDIDEGIIFGGIFEEDSSAGCISLSA
;
A
#
# COMPACT_ATOMS: atom_id res chain seq x y z
N MET A 1 9.38 -6.50 2.00
CA MET A 1 10.12 -7.49 1.19
C MET A 1 9.28 -8.76 1.10
N LYS A 2 9.33 -9.50 -0.01
CA LYS A 2 8.69 -10.82 -0.10
C LYS A 2 9.34 -11.80 0.88
N ASP A 3 8.56 -12.67 1.50
CA ASP A 3 9.10 -13.84 2.20
C ASP A 3 9.21 -15.01 1.22
N ALA A 4 10.45 -15.36 0.82
CA ALA A 4 10.68 -16.44 -0.12
C ALA A 4 10.26 -17.83 0.41
N GLY A 5 10.18 -18.00 1.74
CA GLY A 5 9.69 -19.24 2.36
C GLY A 5 8.17 -19.33 2.41
N ARG A 6 7.46 -18.20 2.20
CA ARG A 6 6.02 -18.05 2.33
C ARG A 6 5.48 -17.16 1.21
N PRO A 7 5.57 -17.59 -0.06
CA PRO A 7 5.21 -16.75 -1.20
C PRO A 7 3.72 -16.39 -1.21
N LEU A 8 3.39 -15.20 -1.69
CA LEU A 8 1.99 -14.78 -1.87
C LEU A 8 1.34 -15.51 -3.05
N ASN A 9 0.05 -15.83 -2.95
CA ASN A 9 -0.76 -16.24 -4.11
C ASN A 9 -1.31 -15.02 -4.86
N LEU A 10 -0.58 -14.56 -5.88
CA LEU A 10 -0.89 -13.34 -6.64
C LEU A 10 -2.21 -13.38 -7.46
N THR A 11 -2.97 -14.47 -7.45
CA THR A 11 -4.37 -14.47 -7.92
C THR A 11 -5.29 -13.66 -7.01
N HIS A 12 -4.88 -13.40 -5.76
CA HIS A 12 -5.60 -12.55 -4.81
C HIS A 12 -5.10 -11.10 -4.83
N GLU A 13 -5.96 -10.17 -4.41
CA GLU A 13 -5.54 -8.82 -4.02
C GLU A 13 -5.00 -8.84 -2.59
N TYR A 14 -3.83 -8.24 -2.39
CA TYR A 14 -3.27 -7.98 -1.07
C TYR A 14 -3.23 -6.49 -0.79
N GLN A 15 -3.54 -6.11 0.46
CA GLN A 15 -3.35 -4.76 0.99
C GLN A 15 -2.33 -4.83 2.14
N LEU A 16 -1.24 -4.09 2.01
CA LEU A 16 -0.05 -4.24 2.87
C LEU A 16 0.05 -3.13 3.92
N VAL A 17 0.03 -1.88 3.45
CA VAL A 17 0.12 -0.69 4.30
C VAL A 17 -0.96 0.27 3.88
N PHE A 18 -1.82 0.66 4.81
CA PHE A 18 -2.92 1.58 4.52
C PHE A 18 -3.27 2.46 5.70
N LEU A 19 -3.82 3.64 5.40
CA LEU A 19 -4.46 4.52 6.36
C LEU A 19 -5.98 4.39 6.20
N GLU A 20 -6.61 3.73 7.16
CA GLU A 20 -8.07 3.62 7.24
C GLU A 20 -8.64 4.91 7.87
N SER A 21 -9.74 5.41 7.29
CA SER A 21 -10.45 6.57 7.80
C SER A 21 -10.94 6.36 9.24
N ASN A 22 -11.06 7.42 10.03
CA ASN A 22 -11.48 7.31 11.44
C ASN A 22 -12.92 6.76 11.62
N ASP A 23 -13.72 6.73 10.56
CA ASP A 23 -15.05 6.11 10.53
C ASP A 23 -15.05 4.69 9.93
N PHE A 24 -13.88 4.13 9.61
CA PHE A 24 -13.69 2.77 9.09
C PHE A 24 -14.40 2.50 7.76
N SER A 25 -14.54 3.53 6.93
CA SER A 25 -15.29 3.47 5.67
C SER A 25 -14.40 3.34 4.43
N THR A 26 -13.17 3.83 4.48
CA THR A 26 -12.27 3.86 3.31
C THR A 26 -10.79 3.85 3.67
N ASN A 27 -9.94 3.50 2.69
CA ASN A 27 -8.50 3.67 2.76
C ASN A 27 -8.08 4.97 2.05
N GLN A 28 -7.44 5.88 2.77
CA GLN A 28 -6.99 7.18 2.26
C GLN A 28 -5.65 7.10 1.51
N PHE A 29 -4.89 6.04 1.78
CA PHE A 29 -3.94 5.45 0.85
C PHE A 29 -3.86 3.96 1.13
N VAL A 30 -3.42 3.18 0.14
CA VAL A 30 -3.17 1.75 0.33
C VAL A 30 -2.11 1.24 -0.63
N LEU A 31 -1.09 0.57 -0.11
CA LEU A 31 -0.14 -0.21 -0.88
C LEU A 31 -0.71 -1.59 -1.16
N LYS A 32 -0.84 -1.93 -2.45
CA LYS A 32 -1.41 -3.20 -2.91
C LYS A 32 -0.43 -4.00 -3.78
N THR A 33 -0.67 -5.29 -3.88
CA THR A 33 -0.06 -6.20 -4.89
C THR A 33 -1.05 -7.31 -5.23
N GLY A 34 -0.75 -8.08 -6.28
CA GLY A 34 -1.59 -9.18 -6.74
C GLY A 34 -2.67 -8.73 -7.71
N THR A 35 -3.70 -9.55 -7.89
CA THR A 35 -4.79 -9.29 -8.84
C THR A 35 -5.81 -8.34 -8.20
N ILE A 36 -5.62 -7.03 -8.39
CA ILE A 36 -6.44 -5.99 -7.75
C ILE A 36 -7.82 -5.88 -8.38
N LEU A 37 -8.86 -5.98 -7.57
CA LEU A 37 -10.25 -5.94 -8.04
C LEU A 37 -10.61 -4.54 -8.52
N GLY A 38 -11.18 -4.46 -9.73
CA GLY A 38 -11.61 -3.20 -10.33
C GLY A 38 -10.48 -2.31 -10.85
N ALA A 39 -9.23 -2.79 -10.84
CA ALA A 39 -8.09 -2.10 -11.44
C ALA A 39 -7.47 -2.97 -12.55
N ASP A 40 -7.06 -2.34 -13.65
CA ASP A 40 -6.34 -3.01 -14.73
C ASP A 40 -4.85 -3.12 -14.37
N THR A 41 -4.52 -4.13 -13.57
CA THR A 41 -3.13 -4.41 -13.16
C THR A 41 -2.52 -5.40 -14.15
N ALA A 42 -1.68 -4.91 -15.06
CA ALA A 42 -1.10 -5.71 -16.14
C ALA A 42 -0.22 -6.87 -15.63
N ASP A 43 0.54 -6.64 -14.54
CA ASP A 43 1.36 -7.65 -13.88
C ASP A 43 0.99 -7.68 -12.39
N PRO A 44 0.39 -8.77 -11.88
CA PRO A 44 0.02 -8.87 -10.47
C PRO A 44 1.23 -8.88 -9.53
N ASP A 45 2.45 -9.08 -10.05
CA ASP A 45 3.69 -8.96 -9.29
C ASP A 45 4.23 -7.51 -9.23
N THR A 46 3.33 -6.57 -8.95
CA THR A 46 3.60 -5.13 -8.89
C THR A 46 3.11 -4.56 -7.57
N LEU A 47 3.97 -3.81 -6.88
CA LEU A 47 3.57 -2.94 -5.79
C LEU A 47 2.90 -1.69 -6.36
N GLN A 48 1.66 -1.40 -5.96
CA GLN A 48 0.90 -0.24 -6.40
C GLN A 48 0.37 0.53 -5.19
N LEU A 49 0.84 1.77 -5.01
CA LEU A 49 0.34 2.68 -4.00
C LEU A 49 -0.83 3.48 -4.57
N PHE A 50 -2.02 3.26 -4.03
CA PHE A 50 -3.20 4.04 -4.34
C PHE A 50 -3.36 5.17 -3.32
N GLY A 51 -3.90 6.30 -3.76
CA GLY A 51 -4.44 7.33 -2.88
C GLY A 51 -5.79 6.90 -2.30
N ASN A 52 -6.65 7.87 -1.97
CA ASN A 52 -7.94 7.61 -1.38
C ASN A 52 -8.80 6.77 -2.33
N VAL A 53 -9.20 5.58 -1.88
CA VAL A 53 -9.93 4.61 -2.70
C VAL A 53 -11.40 4.97 -2.87
N ASP A 54 -11.92 5.94 -2.12
CA ASP A 54 -13.25 6.52 -2.33
C ASP A 54 -13.27 7.55 -3.46
N ALA A 55 -12.09 7.98 -3.94
CA ALA A 55 -12.00 8.74 -5.18
C ALA A 55 -12.47 7.90 -6.38
N ASN A 56 -13.14 8.54 -7.33
CA ASN A 56 -13.68 7.87 -8.52
C ASN A 56 -13.16 8.51 -9.82
N PRO A 57 -12.22 7.87 -10.54
CA PRO A 57 -11.54 6.62 -10.19
C PRO A 57 -10.50 6.81 -9.07
N ALA A 58 -10.17 5.73 -8.35
CA ALA A 58 -9.08 5.75 -7.38
C ALA A 58 -7.74 6.00 -8.10
N GLN A 59 -6.96 6.95 -7.60
CA GLN A 59 -5.69 7.33 -8.21
C GLN A 59 -4.57 6.37 -7.79
N THR A 60 -3.84 5.84 -8.76
CA THR A 60 -2.53 5.23 -8.50
C THR A 60 -1.49 6.34 -8.36
N LEU A 61 -0.88 6.46 -7.18
CA LEU A 61 0.14 7.47 -6.86
C LEU A 61 1.53 7.00 -7.34
N PHE A 62 1.83 5.72 -7.22
CA PHE A 62 3.11 5.13 -7.62
C PHE A 62 2.97 3.63 -7.85
N SER A 63 3.76 3.08 -8.78
CA SER A 63 3.86 1.64 -8.99
C SER A 63 5.28 1.21 -9.34
N VAL A 64 5.65 -0.01 -8.91
CA VAL A 64 6.98 -0.58 -9.14
C VAL A 64 6.90 -2.11 -9.10
N PRO A 65 7.69 -2.85 -9.91
CA PRO A 65 7.75 -4.31 -9.82
C PRO A 65 8.10 -4.79 -8.41
N PHE A 66 7.43 -5.83 -7.92
CA PHE A 66 7.71 -6.37 -6.59
C PHE A 66 8.89 -7.37 -6.64
N THR A 67 10.09 -6.86 -6.89
CA THR A 67 11.29 -7.69 -7.07
C THR A 67 11.56 -8.59 -5.85
N GLU A 68 11.87 -9.88 -6.12
CA GLU A 68 12.28 -10.86 -5.11
C GLU A 68 13.60 -10.47 -4.43
N ASP A 69 13.79 -10.91 -3.18
CA ASP A 69 15.00 -10.66 -2.38
C ASP A 69 15.40 -9.18 -2.22
N VAL A 70 14.47 -8.26 -2.47
CA VAL A 70 14.67 -6.81 -2.37
C VAL A 70 13.81 -6.22 -1.26
N PHE A 71 14.43 -5.43 -0.38
CA PHE A 71 13.70 -4.48 0.47
C PHE A 71 13.22 -3.31 -0.38
N HIS A 72 11.91 -3.09 -0.38
CA HIS A 72 11.28 -1.95 -1.03
C HIS A 72 11.00 -0.91 0.04
N ASN A 73 11.74 0.19 0.01
CA ASN A 73 11.63 1.25 1.00
C ASN A 73 10.59 2.25 0.50
N PHE A 74 9.63 2.60 1.35
CA PHE A 74 8.62 3.61 1.06
C PHE A 74 8.63 4.65 2.17
N ALA A 75 8.46 5.91 1.79
CA ALA A 75 7.93 6.94 2.67
C ALA A 75 6.82 7.70 1.94
N VAL A 76 5.82 8.12 2.70
CA VAL A 76 4.67 8.86 2.18
C VAL A 76 4.48 10.07 3.07
N THR A 77 4.69 11.27 2.53
CA THR A 77 4.36 12.51 3.24
C THR A 77 2.88 12.77 3.05
N LEU A 78 2.14 12.88 4.15
CA LEU A 78 0.72 13.18 4.16
C LEU A 78 0.52 14.59 4.71
N ASP A 79 -0.09 15.46 3.94
CA ASP A 79 -0.51 16.78 4.42
C ASP A 79 -2.01 16.77 4.67
N PHE A 80 -2.39 16.71 5.95
CA PHE A 80 -3.78 16.65 6.40
C PHE A 80 -4.52 17.99 6.25
N ASP A 81 -3.81 19.11 6.11
CA ASP A 81 -4.38 20.43 5.92
C ASP A 81 -4.56 20.75 4.44
N ALA A 82 -3.53 20.46 3.63
CA ALA A 82 -3.55 20.70 2.19
C ALA A 82 -4.23 19.58 1.39
N LEU A 83 -4.50 18.43 2.02
CA LEU A 83 -5.07 17.23 1.39
C LEU A 83 -4.20 16.74 0.23
N THR A 84 -2.93 16.48 0.55
CA THR A 84 -1.95 16.05 -0.43
C THR A 84 -1.12 14.86 0.05
N THR A 85 -0.50 14.18 -0.92
CA THR A 85 0.40 13.06 -0.68
C THR A 85 1.61 13.15 -1.60
N GLN A 86 2.81 12.91 -1.07
CA GLN A 86 4.04 12.76 -1.85
C GLN A 86 4.69 11.40 -1.57
N VAL A 87 5.14 10.72 -2.62
CA VAL A 87 5.73 9.38 -2.53
C VAL A 87 7.25 9.45 -2.67
N PHE A 88 7.94 8.78 -1.75
CA PHE A 88 9.36 8.52 -1.79
C PHE A 88 9.60 7.01 -1.82
N TYR A 89 10.59 6.59 -2.60
CA TYR A 89 10.89 5.17 -2.78
C TYR A 89 12.38 4.94 -3.08
N SER A 90 12.87 3.80 -2.64
CA SER A 90 14.17 3.23 -3.03
C SER A 90 14.17 1.71 -2.85
N GLN A 91 15.26 1.05 -3.26
CA GLN A 91 15.46 -0.39 -3.09
C GLN A 91 16.69 -0.69 -2.24
N GLY A 92 16.64 -1.79 -1.50
CA GLY A 92 17.75 -2.29 -0.70
C GLY A 92 18.21 -1.26 0.32
N THR A 93 19.48 -0.86 0.24
CA THR A 93 20.11 0.10 1.15
C THR A 93 20.21 1.52 0.58
N ASP A 94 19.63 1.76 -0.59
CA ASP A 94 19.70 3.07 -1.23
C ASP A 94 18.82 4.08 -0.48
N ALA A 95 19.27 5.35 -0.44
CA ALA A 95 18.50 6.43 0.13
C ALA A 95 17.18 6.65 -0.63
N LEU A 96 16.12 6.99 0.10
CA LEU A 96 14.83 7.35 -0.45
C LEU A 96 14.95 8.55 -1.40
N VAL A 97 14.28 8.45 -2.54
CA VAL A 97 14.17 9.53 -3.53
C VAL A 97 12.70 9.82 -3.78
N ALA A 98 12.37 11.11 -3.89
CA ALA A 98 11.03 11.54 -4.31
C ALA A 98 10.71 10.98 -5.69
N GLN A 99 9.66 10.17 -5.78
CA GLN A 99 9.17 9.60 -7.04
C GLN A 99 8.07 10.44 -7.66
N THR A 100 7.39 11.23 -6.83
CA THR A 100 6.31 12.11 -7.26
C THR A 100 6.58 13.54 -6.80
N GLU A 101 5.95 14.48 -7.49
CA GLU A 101 5.61 15.77 -6.91
C GLU A 101 4.56 15.60 -5.78
N VAL A 102 4.17 16.69 -5.15
CA VAL A 102 3.06 16.70 -4.20
C VAL A 102 1.76 16.55 -4.99
N LEU A 103 1.05 15.45 -4.78
CA LEU A 103 -0.19 15.12 -5.50
C LEU A 103 -1.41 15.40 -4.62
N ALA A 104 -2.51 15.87 -5.21
CA ALA A 104 -3.78 15.97 -4.51
C ALA A 104 -4.25 14.56 -4.08
N ASN A 105 -4.59 14.39 -2.81
CA ASN A 105 -5.11 13.15 -2.26
C ASN A 105 -5.89 13.46 -0.98
N ASP A 106 -7.19 13.19 -0.96
CA ASP A 106 -8.00 13.46 0.22
C ASP A 106 -7.63 12.52 1.37
N VAL A 107 -6.93 13.06 2.37
CA VAL A 107 -6.51 12.38 3.59
C VAL A 107 -7.18 12.98 4.84
N SER A 108 -8.29 13.70 4.67
CA SER A 108 -8.97 14.42 5.75
C SER A 108 -9.60 13.52 6.82
N GLY A 109 -9.91 12.27 6.47
CA GLY A 109 -10.52 11.28 7.34
C GLY A 109 -9.64 10.82 8.51
N GLN A 110 -8.31 10.96 8.41
CA GLN A 110 -7.33 10.52 9.43
C GLN A 110 -7.62 9.09 9.90
N GLY A 111 -7.21 8.65 11.09
CA GLY A 111 -7.62 7.34 11.62
C GLY A 111 -6.44 6.43 11.93
N GLN A 112 -6.46 5.21 11.39
CA GLN A 112 -5.54 4.14 11.80
C GLN A 112 -4.59 3.75 10.67
N PHE A 113 -3.30 3.70 11.00
CA PHE A 113 -2.30 3.08 10.15
C PHE A 113 -2.28 1.57 10.41
N HIS A 114 -2.43 0.80 9.34
CA HIS A 114 -2.31 -0.65 9.36
C HIS A 114 -1.03 -1.05 8.66
N PHE A 115 -0.16 -1.75 9.39
CA PHE A 115 1.05 -2.38 8.85
C PHE A 115 0.88 -3.90 8.97
N GLY A 116 0.54 -4.56 7.87
CA GLY A 116 0.22 -5.99 7.90
C GLY A 116 -0.04 -6.56 6.51
N VAL A 117 -0.81 -7.64 6.44
CA VAL A 117 -1.22 -8.22 5.16
C VAL A 117 -2.70 -8.57 5.25
N LEU A 118 -3.53 -7.90 4.45
CA LEU A 118 -4.92 -8.26 4.23
C LEU A 118 -5.03 -8.91 2.85
N LYS A 119 -5.39 -10.20 2.82
CA LYS A 119 -5.67 -10.97 1.60
C LYS A 119 -7.17 -10.96 1.33
N LYS A 120 -7.61 -10.44 0.19
CA LYS A 120 -9.02 -10.57 -0.24
C LYS A 120 -9.30 -11.97 -0.78
N GLY A 121 -10.49 -12.51 -0.55
CA GLY A 121 -10.91 -13.77 -1.19
C GLY A 121 -11.21 -13.60 -2.68
N LEU A 122 -11.50 -14.71 -3.37
CA LEU A 122 -11.94 -14.75 -4.76
C LEU A 122 -13.47 -14.92 -4.84
N ASN A 123 -14.08 -14.64 -6.00
CA ASN A 123 -15.46 -15.04 -6.33
C ASN A 123 -16.58 -14.62 -5.36
N GLY A 124 -16.37 -13.67 -4.45
CA GLY A 124 -17.34 -13.32 -3.41
C GLY A 124 -18.45 -12.32 -3.81
N GLY A 125 -18.50 -11.90 -5.07
CA GLY A 125 -19.49 -10.93 -5.57
C GLY A 125 -19.45 -9.59 -4.80
N ASP A 126 -20.63 -9.09 -4.42
CA ASP A 126 -20.78 -7.78 -3.75
C ASP A 126 -20.33 -7.79 -2.27
N ASP A 127 -20.17 -8.96 -1.64
CA ASP A 127 -19.71 -9.09 -0.25
C ASP A 127 -18.54 -10.07 -0.17
N ILE A 128 -17.44 -9.67 -0.81
CA ILE A 128 -16.22 -10.48 -0.89
C ILE A 128 -15.56 -10.73 0.48
N VAL A 129 -15.88 -9.90 1.47
CA VAL A 129 -15.39 -10.07 2.84
C VAL A 129 -16.01 -11.32 3.49
N LYS A 130 -17.28 -11.60 3.22
CA LYS A 130 -17.99 -12.75 3.82
C LYS A 130 -18.07 -13.97 2.91
N ASN A 131 -18.14 -13.75 1.60
CA ASN A 131 -18.38 -14.81 0.61
C ASN A 131 -17.14 -15.14 -0.22
N GLY A 132 -16.01 -14.47 0.02
CA GLY A 132 -14.77 -14.70 -0.70
C GLY A 132 -14.22 -16.10 -0.45
N GLU A 133 -13.88 -16.79 -1.52
CA GLU A 133 -13.18 -18.08 -1.49
C GLU A 133 -11.69 -17.85 -1.16
N GLN A 134 -11.16 -18.72 -0.30
CA GLN A 134 -9.76 -18.73 0.12
C GLN A 134 -9.29 -20.18 0.15
N GLU A 135 -8.01 -20.39 -0.10
CA GLU A 135 -7.39 -21.71 0.03
C GLU A 135 -7.35 -22.17 1.48
N GLU A 136 -7.33 -23.49 1.67
CA GLU A 136 -6.98 -24.10 2.96
C GLU A 136 -5.47 -23.95 3.23
N ASP A 137 -5.07 -24.03 4.50
CA ASP A 137 -3.66 -24.04 4.93
C ASP A 137 -2.80 -22.86 4.41
N ILE A 138 -3.35 -21.64 4.42
CA ILE A 138 -2.64 -20.42 4.01
C ILE A 138 -1.35 -20.23 4.82
N ASP A 139 -0.20 -20.25 4.12
CA ASP A 139 1.13 -19.98 4.67
C ASP A 139 1.89 -18.98 3.79
N GLU A 140 1.55 -17.71 3.97
CA GLU A 140 2.00 -16.59 3.13
C GLU A 140 2.60 -15.48 3.99
N GLY A 141 3.59 -14.75 3.49
CA GLY A 141 4.40 -13.85 4.30
C GLY A 141 4.98 -12.64 3.56
N ILE A 142 5.03 -11.53 4.29
CA ILE A 142 5.74 -10.31 3.93
C ILE A 142 6.62 -9.91 5.11
N ILE A 143 7.86 -9.52 4.81
CA ILE A 143 8.82 -9.04 5.79
C ILE A 143 8.77 -7.51 5.82
N PHE A 144 8.45 -6.97 6.99
CA PHE A 144 8.46 -5.54 7.30
C PHE A 144 9.68 -5.17 8.15
N GLY A 145 10.18 -3.96 7.99
CA GLY A 145 11.27 -3.40 8.78
C GLY A 145 11.30 -1.88 8.68
N GLY A 146 11.92 -1.21 9.65
CA GLY A 146 12.10 0.24 9.62
C GLY A 146 10.79 1.05 9.65
N ILE A 147 9.75 0.57 10.33
CA ILE A 147 8.47 1.27 10.42
C ILE A 147 8.57 2.38 11.47
N PHE A 148 8.32 3.62 11.05
CA PHE A 148 8.17 4.76 11.93
C PHE A 148 7.31 5.84 11.26
N GLU A 149 6.83 6.78 12.07
CA GLU A 149 6.22 8.02 11.63
C GLU A 149 7.05 9.18 12.20
N GLU A 150 7.24 10.23 11.42
CA GLU A 150 7.97 11.42 11.84
C GLU A 150 7.17 12.70 11.53
N ASP A 151 7.39 13.74 12.33
CA ASP A 151 6.85 15.06 12.06
C ASP A 151 7.76 15.82 11.10
N SER A 152 7.33 15.91 9.83
CA SER A 152 8.03 16.64 8.78
C SER A 152 7.56 18.09 8.58
N SER A 153 6.72 18.64 9.48
CA SER A 153 6.14 19.98 9.35
C SER A 153 7.18 21.12 9.30
N ALA A 154 8.38 20.87 9.83
CA ALA A 154 9.52 21.79 9.75
C ALA A 154 10.39 21.60 8.48
N GLY A 155 9.97 20.77 7.53
CA GLY A 155 10.65 20.51 6.27
C GLY A 155 11.79 19.47 6.33
N CYS A 156 11.89 18.71 7.43
CA CYS A 156 12.86 17.61 7.55
C CYS A 156 12.16 16.28 7.21
N ILE A 157 12.76 15.52 6.29
CA ILE A 157 12.33 14.16 5.92
C ILE A 157 13.54 13.24 6.04
N SER A 158 13.39 12.13 6.75
CA SER A 158 14.38 11.08 6.88
C SER A 158 14.45 10.28 5.57
N LEU A 159 15.54 10.47 4.81
CA LEU A 159 15.75 9.79 3.53
C LEU A 159 16.57 8.50 3.64
N SER A 160 16.99 8.13 4.84
CA SER A 160 17.73 6.89 5.10
C SER A 160 17.45 6.41 6.52
N ALA A 161 17.37 5.09 6.69
CA ALA A 161 17.30 4.42 7.99
C ALA A 161 18.68 3.93 8.44
#